data_AF-A0A2V5N306-F1
#
_entry.id   AF-A0A2V5N306-F1
#
_cell.length_a   1.000
_cell.length_b   1.000
_cell.length_c   1.000
_cell.angle_alpha   90.00
_cell.angle_beta   90.00
_cell.angle_gamma   90.00
#
_symmetry.space_group_name_H-M   'P 1'
#
loop_
_entity.id
_entity.type
_entity.pdbx_description
1 polymer ?
#
loop_
_entity_poly.entity_id
_entity_poly.type
_entity_poly.pdbx_seq_one_letter_code
_entity_poly.pdbx_strand_id
1 'polypeptide(L)'
;MFIDEDPVTIDDGVFGIGNWYYAPTSPGRWWGDFPGDRHNNGANLSFADGHVEHYRWRYRRTIKYYYPGLQTEITHPDDLADHTKLHDGLPRTP
;
A
#
# COMPACT_ATOMS: atom_id res chain seq x y z
N MET A 1 -5.10 10.92 7.97
CA MET A 1 -4.43 10.07 6.98
C MET A 1 -2.96 10.51 6.92
N PHE A 2 -2.02 9.64 7.26
CA PHE A 2 -0.56 9.90 7.16
C PHE A 2 0.14 8.65 6.60
N ILE A 3 -0.35 8.17 5.46
CA ILE A 3 0.42 7.30 4.58
C ILE A 3 0.86 8.14 3.39
N ASP A 4 2.16 8.13 3.09
CA ASP A 4 2.76 8.77 1.93
C ASP A 4 3.10 7.74 0.86
N GLU A 5 3.18 8.20 -0.37
CA GLU A 5 3.71 7.42 -1.46
C GLU A 5 5.24 7.51 -1.53
N ASP A 6 5.87 6.44 -2.03
CA ASP A 6 7.29 6.38 -2.29
C ASP A 6 7.73 7.51 -3.25
N PRO A 7 8.86 8.19 -3.01
CA PRO A 7 9.34 9.29 -3.87
C PRO A 7 9.46 8.94 -5.35
N VAL A 8 9.71 7.67 -5.66
CA VAL A 8 9.92 7.21 -7.03
C VAL A 8 8.59 7.06 -7.77
N THR A 9 7.50 6.78 -7.06
CA THR A 9 6.20 6.47 -7.67
C THR A 9 5.18 7.60 -7.53
N ILE A 10 5.42 8.55 -6.60
CA ILE A 10 4.54 9.71 -6.33
C ILE A 10 3.97 10.37 -7.59
N ASP A 11 2.64 10.47 -7.68
CA ASP A 11 1.98 11.04 -8.86
C ASP A 11 0.85 12.07 -8.58
N ASP A 12 -0.24 11.70 -7.90
CA ASP A 12 -1.53 12.41 -7.96
C ASP A 12 -2.03 12.94 -6.60
N GLY A 13 -1.32 12.61 -5.52
CA GLY A 13 -1.61 13.09 -4.17
C GLY A 13 -2.73 12.32 -3.47
N VAL A 14 -3.16 11.17 -4.00
CA VAL A 14 -3.97 10.19 -3.27
C VAL A 14 -3.14 8.98 -2.87
N PHE A 15 -3.74 8.11 -2.05
CA PHE A 15 -3.20 6.79 -1.79
C PHE A 15 -4.33 5.78 -1.87
N GLY A 16 -4.19 4.86 -2.81
CA GLY A 16 -5.16 3.87 -3.23
C GLY A 16 -4.57 2.47 -3.16
N ILE A 17 -5.31 1.61 -2.49
CA ILE A 17 -5.13 0.16 -2.59
C ILE A 17 -6.37 -0.42 -3.24
N GLY A 18 -6.20 -1.31 -4.22
CA GLY A 18 -7.34 -1.95 -4.89
C GLY A 18 -8.20 -2.68 -3.85
N ASN A 19 -9.53 -2.64 -3.98
CA ASN A 19 -10.42 -3.43 -3.12
C ASN A 19 -10.82 -4.74 -3.79
N TRP A 20 -11.32 -5.71 -3.01
CA TRP A 20 -11.69 -7.03 -3.51
C TRP A 20 -12.76 -7.01 -4.61
N TYR A 21 -13.62 -5.99 -4.62
CA TYR A 21 -14.77 -5.90 -5.52
C TYR A 21 -14.41 -5.32 -6.90
N TYR A 22 -13.64 -4.24 -6.94
CA TYR A 22 -13.24 -3.53 -8.15
C TYR A 22 -11.91 -4.01 -8.72
N ALA A 23 -11.07 -4.64 -7.89
CA ALA A 23 -9.80 -5.21 -8.28
C ALA A 23 -9.67 -6.65 -7.75
N PRO A 24 -10.50 -7.61 -8.22
CA PRO A 24 -10.49 -8.99 -7.71
C PRO A 24 -9.18 -9.72 -7.99
N THR A 25 -8.37 -9.21 -8.93
CA THR A 25 -7.02 -9.71 -9.17
C THR A 25 -6.01 -9.16 -8.19
N SER A 26 -6.30 -8.12 -7.39
CA SER A 26 -5.53 -7.62 -6.24
C SER A 26 -5.84 -8.53 -5.04
N PRO A 27 -4.95 -9.47 -4.67
CA PRO A 27 -3.62 -9.12 -4.22
C PRO A 27 -2.56 -9.55 -5.23
N GLY A 28 -2.96 -9.58 -6.50
CA GLY A 28 -2.14 -9.55 -7.70
C GLY A 28 -0.95 -8.68 -7.39
N ARG A 29 0.20 -9.24 -7.72
CA ARG A 29 1.51 -8.96 -7.13
C ARG A 29 1.95 -7.53 -7.42
N TRP A 30 1.20 -6.55 -6.97
CA TRP A 30 1.42 -5.15 -7.24
C TRP A 30 0.75 -4.27 -6.19
N TRP A 31 1.41 -3.16 -5.90
CA TRP A 31 0.81 -1.99 -5.29
C TRP A 31 0.24 -1.10 -6.40
N GLY A 32 -0.95 -0.52 -6.18
CA GLY A 32 -1.45 0.59 -6.99
C GLY A 32 -0.55 1.80 -6.75
N ASP A 33 -0.64 2.34 -5.54
CA ASP A 33 0.27 3.37 -5.05
C ASP A 33 1.27 2.71 -4.08
N PHE A 34 2.57 2.87 -4.35
CA PHE A 34 3.59 2.18 -3.56
C PHE A 34 3.88 2.95 -2.27
N PRO A 35 3.73 2.34 -1.07
CA PRO A 35 3.87 3.09 0.18
C PRO A 35 5.30 3.55 0.42
N GLY A 36 5.46 4.74 0.97
CA GLY A 36 6.75 5.27 1.43
C GLY A 36 7.20 4.67 2.76
N ASP A 37 8.48 4.87 3.10
CA ASP A 37 9.10 4.37 4.34
C ASP A 37 9.78 5.46 5.19
N ARG A 38 9.56 6.74 4.87
CA ARG A 38 10.23 7.89 5.51
C ARG A 38 9.95 8.01 7.01
N HIS A 39 8.85 7.42 7.49
CA HIS A 39 8.44 7.45 8.89
C HIS A 39 8.92 6.21 9.66
N ASN A 40 10.24 6.03 9.76
CA ASN A 40 10.87 4.90 10.47
C ASN A 40 10.44 3.53 9.93
N ASN A 41 10.45 3.39 8.60
CA ASN A 41 10.03 2.16 7.91
C ASN A 41 8.58 1.80 8.27
N GLY A 42 7.69 2.77 8.18
CA GLY A 42 6.28 2.62 8.52
C GLY A 42 5.43 3.81 8.08
N ALA A 43 4.15 3.75 8.45
CA ALA A 43 3.16 4.80 8.24
C ALA A 43 2.19 4.85 9.44
N ASN A 44 1.46 5.97 9.58
CA ASN A 44 0.38 6.09 10.54
C ASN A 44 -0.97 5.99 9.83
N LEU A 45 -1.70 4.91 10.10
CA LEU A 45 -3.02 4.64 9.55
C LEU A 45 -4.08 5.24 10.47
N SER A 46 -4.95 6.10 9.93
CA SER A 46 -6.04 6.72 10.67
C SER A 46 -7.38 6.28 10.11
N PHE A 47 -8.32 5.91 10.97
CA PHE A 47 -9.62 5.38 10.60
C PHE A 47 -10.73 6.41 10.76
N ALA A 48 -11.87 6.18 10.11
CA ALA A 48 -13.01 7.11 10.11
C ALA A 48 -13.67 7.26 11.50
N ASP A 49 -13.45 6.31 12.41
CA ASP A 49 -13.91 6.35 13.79
C ASP A 49 -12.93 7.08 14.74
N GLY A 50 -11.83 7.62 14.21
CA GLY A 50 -10.82 8.37 14.96
C GLY A 50 -9.67 7.53 15.53
N HIS A 51 -9.67 6.20 15.36
CA HIS A 51 -8.52 5.38 15.75
C HIS A 51 -7.30 5.69 14.89
N VAL A 52 -6.11 5.52 15.47
CA VAL A 52 -4.83 5.63 14.76
C VAL A 52 -3.93 4.47 15.15
N GLU A 53 -3.34 3.83 14.16
CA GLU A 53 -2.37 2.75 14.34
C GLU A 53 -1.07 3.12 13.64
N HIS A 54 0.06 2.95 14.33
CA HIS A 54 1.37 2.98 13.68
C HIS A 54 1.66 1.59 13.10
N TYR A 55 1.84 1.52 11.79
CA TYR A 55 2.19 0.29 11.10
C TYR A 55 3.63 0.32 10.61
N ARG A 56 4.46 -0.59 11.14
CA ARG A 56 5.83 -0.78 10.67
C ARG A 56 5.85 -1.83 9.56
N TRP A 57 6.40 -1.45 8.42
CA TRP A 57 6.58 -2.31 7.27
C TRP A 57 7.48 -3.51 7.59
N ARG A 58 7.11 -4.71 7.14
CA ARG A 58 7.94 -5.91 7.27
C ARG A 58 9.06 -5.90 6.24
N TYR A 59 8.76 -5.42 5.03
CA TYR A 59 9.73 -5.24 3.97
C TYR A 59 10.09 -3.76 3.81
N ARG A 60 11.39 -3.45 3.66
CA ARG A 60 11.83 -2.10 3.27
C ARG A 60 11.27 -1.77 1.90
N ARG A 61 10.78 -0.54 1.71
CA ARG A 61 10.16 -0.10 0.47
C ARG A 61 11.22 -0.02 -0.63
N THR A 62 11.36 -1.14 -1.35
CA THR A 62 12.37 -1.36 -2.37
C THR A 62 11.67 -1.67 -3.68
N ILE A 63 11.80 -0.78 -4.64
CA ILE A 63 11.22 -0.92 -5.97
C ILE A 63 12.16 -1.76 -6.83
N LYS A 64 11.66 -2.91 -7.32
CA LYS A 64 12.38 -3.71 -8.34
C LYS A 64 11.85 -3.46 -9.74
N TYR A 65 10.53 -3.38 -9.87
CA TYR A 65 9.84 -3.10 -11.12
C TYR A 65 8.75 -2.08 -10.86
N TYR A 66 8.87 -0.92 -11.50
CA TYR A 66 7.88 0.14 -11.49
C TYR A 66 7.47 0.45 -12.93
N TYR A 67 6.17 0.45 -13.18
CA TYR A 67 5.59 0.87 -14.44
C TYR A 67 4.98 2.26 -14.23
N PRO A 68 5.62 3.34 -14.75
CA PRO A 68 5.17 4.70 -14.53
C PRO A 68 3.67 4.89 -14.84
N GLY A 69 2.93 5.43 -13.87
CA GLY A 69 1.48 5.66 -13.99
C GLY A 69 0.62 4.39 -13.97
N LEU A 70 1.16 3.27 -13.48
CA LEU A 70 0.41 2.02 -13.35
C LEU A 70 0.55 1.42 -11.95
N GLN A 71 1.65 0.69 -11.70
CA GLN A 71 1.74 -0.28 -10.60
C GLN A 71 3.21 -0.60 -10.25
N THR A 72 3.46 -0.92 -8.98
CA THR A 72 4.77 -1.43 -8.50
C THR A 72 4.67 -2.90 -8.15
N GLU A 73 5.48 -3.76 -8.78
CA GLU A 73 5.39 -5.21 -8.57
C GLU A 73 5.87 -5.64 -7.16
N ILE A 74 5.07 -6.46 -6.50
CA ILE A 74 5.39 -7.11 -5.23
C ILE A 74 6.27 -8.32 -5.52
N THR A 75 7.56 -8.19 -5.18
CA THR A 75 8.57 -9.23 -5.45
C THR A 75 9.08 -9.95 -4.20
N HIS A 76 8.61 -9.58 -3.01
CA HIS A 76 9.06 -10.14 -1.74
C HIS A 76 7.87 -10.62 -0.88
N PRO A 77 7.96 -11.79 -0.21
CA PRO A 77 6.85 -12.33 0.59
C PRO A 77 6.45 -11.43 1.76
N ASP A 78 7.39 -10.73 2.40
CA ASP A 78 7.06 -9.77 3.46
C ASP A 78 6.32 -8.53 2.94
N ASP A 79 6.64 -8.11 1.71
CA ASP A 79 5.93 -7.02 1.04
C ASP A 79 4.50 -7.44 0.68
N LEU A 80 4.36 -8.67 0.18
CA LEU A 80 3.05 -9.28 -0.04
C LEU A 80 2.23 -9.35 1.25
N ALA A 81 2.86 -9.71 2.37
CA ALA A 81 2.17 -9.77 3.66
C ALA A 81 1.72 -8.38 4.15
N ASP A 82 2.52 -7.34 3.91
CA ASP A 82 2.11 -5.95 4.19
C ASP A 82 0.93 -5.52 3.31
N HIS A 83 1.01 -5.80 2.00
CA HIS A 83 -0.07 -5.53 1.05
C HIS A 83 -1.36 -6.24 1.43
N THR A 84 -1.28 -7.56 1.66
CA THR A 84 -2.44 -8.37 2.04
C THR A 84 -3.08 -7.88 3.33
N LYS A 85 -2.31 -7.45 4.34
CA LYS A 85 -2.89 -6.90 5.58
C LYS A 85 -3.75 -5.67 5.30
N LEU A 86 -3.25 -4.72 4.50
CA LEU A 86 -4.01 -3.52 4.16
C LEU A 86 -5.23 -3.85 3.30
N HIS A 87 -5.04 -4.73 2.32
CA HIS A 87 -6.07 -5.18 1.41
C HIS A 87 -7.22 -5.91 2.14
N ASP A 88 -6.91 -6.77 3.10
CA ASP A 88 -7.89 -7.48 3.93
C ASP A 88 -8.64 -6.57 4.91
N GLY A 89 -8.10 -5.38 5.18
CA GLY A 89 -8.78 -4.34 5.96
C GLY A 89 -9.88 -3.60 5.18
N LEU A 90 -9.95 -3.76 3.86
CA LEU A 90 -10.96 -3.13 3.02
C LEU A 90 -12.30 -3.89 3.05
N PRO A 91 -13.44 -3.19 2.92
CA PRO A 91 -14.73 -3.83 2.74
C PRO A 91 -14.73 -4.77 1.52
N ARG A 92 -15.29 -5.97 1.70
CA ARG A 92 -15.42 -6.97 0.62
C ARG A 92 -16.65 -6.76 -0.25
N THR A 93 -17.54 -5.87 0.17
CA THR A 93 -18.76 -5.47 -0.53
C THR A 93 -18.79 -3.93 -0.63
N PRO A 94 -19.46 -3.38 -1.66
CA PRO A 94 -19.64 -1.94 -1.81
C PRO A 94 -20.29 -1.27 -0.59
#